data_AF-A0A7C7DQH4-F1
#
_entry.id   AF-A0A7C7DQH4-F1
#
_cell.length_a   1.000
_cell.length_b   1.000
_cell.length_c   1.000
_cell.angle_alpha   90.00
_cell.angle_beta   90.00
_cell.angle_gamma   90.00
#
_symmetry.space_group_name_H-M   'P 1'
#
loop_
_entity.id
_entity.type
_entity.pdbx_description
1 polymer ?
#
loop_
_entity_poly.entity_id
_entity_poly.type
_entity_poly.pdbx_seq_one_letter_code
_entity_poly.pdbx_strand_id
1 'polypeptide(L)' 'LLEDVKEAAARGVSDDLDPTCVKIFKEAEQRAYLLQQMIKAEIQGHIGKGKWG' A
#
# COMPACT_ATOMS: atom_id res chain seq x y z
N LEU A 1 5.33 5.30 -5.80
CA LEU A 1 4.65 4.13 -6.40
C LEU A 1 3.57 3.53 -5.51
N LEU A 2 3.87 3.01 -4.31
CA LEU A 2 2.81 2.43 -3.43
C LEU A 2 1.84 3.49 -2.88
N GLU A 3 2.34 4.69 -2.61
CA GLU A 3 1.49 5.83 -2.25
C GLU A 3 0.56 6.22 -3.41
N ASP A 4 1.07 6.27 -4.64
CA ASP A 4 0.25 6.52 -5.85
C ASP A 4 -0.84 5.45 -6.04
N VAL A 5 -0.53 4.18 -5.77
CA VAL A 5 -1.51 3.08 -5.81
C VAL A 5 -2.59 3.28 -4.75
N LYS A 6 -2.21 3.70 -3.55
CA LYS A 6 -3.15 4.01 -2.46
C LYS A 6 -4.08 5.17 -2.84
N GLU A 7 -3.55 6.24 -3.43
CA GLU A 7 -4.35 7.39 -3.88
C GLU A 7 -5.26 7.06 -5.06
N ALA A 8 -4.79 6.24 -6.01
CA ALA A 8 -5.63 5.74 -7.10
C ALA A 8 -6.75 4.84 -6.58
N ALA A 9 -6.45 3.98 -5.60
CA ALA A 9 -7.43 3.11 -4.97
C ALA A 9 -8.49 3.90 -4.18
N ALA A 10 -8.08 4.90 -3.40
CA ALA A 10 -9.01 5.76 -2.67
C ALA A 10 -9.99 6.49 -3.60
N ARG A 11 -9.48 6.99 -4.75
CA ARG A 11 -10.34 7.59 -5.79
C ARG A 11 -11.31 6.57 -6.37
N GLY A 12 -10.82 5.40 -6.77
CA GLY A 12 -11.67 4.33 -7.32
C GLY A 12 -12.75 3.82 -6.35
N VAL A 13 -12.49 3.80 -5.04
CA VAL A 13 -13.53 3.53 -4.02
C VAL A 13 -14.55 4.67 -3.96
N SER A 14 -14.11 5.92 -4.06
CA SER A 14 -14.99 7.09 -4.03
C SER A 14 -15.87 7.21 -5.27
N ASP A 15 -15.43 6.69 -6.43
CA ASP A 15 -16.21 6.65 -7.66
C ASP A 15 -17.38 5.62 -7.59
N ASP A 16 -17.32 4.64 -6.67
CA ASP A 16 -18.38 3.65 -6.35
C ASP A 16 -19.11 3.07 -7.59
N LEU A 17 -18.37 2.79 -8.67
CA LEU A 17 -18.94 2.39 -9.96
C LEU A 17 -19.82 1.14 -9.86
N ASP A 18 -19.33 0.13 -9.15
CA ASP A 18 -20.02 -1.14 -8.87
C ASP A 18 -19.34 -1.87 -7.71
N PRO A 19 -20.05 -2.78 -7.01
CA PRO A 19 -19.54 -3.42 -5.78
C PRO A 19 -18.27 -4.26 -6.00
N THR A 20 -18.08 -4.81 -7.20
CA THR A 20 -16.88 -5.60 -7.52
C THR A 20 -15.68 -4.67 -7.68
N CYS A 21 -15.85 -3.56 -8.38
CA CYS A 21 -14.86 -2.51 -8.55
C CYS A 21 -14.39 -1.95 -7.20
N VAL A 22 -15.35 -1.58 -6.33
CA VAL A 22 -15.05 -1.08 -4.96
C VAL A 22 -14.28 -2.10 -4.14
N LYS A 23 -14.63 -3.39 -4.24
CA LYS A 23 -13.92 -4.47 -3.54
C LYS A 23 -12.46 -4.56 -3.99
N ILE A 24 -12.20 -4.49 -5.30
CA ILE A 24 -10.84 -4.53 -5.86
C ILE A 24 -10.03 -3.33 -5.36
N PHE A 25 -10.60 -2.12 -5.41
CA PHE A 25 -9.89 -0.92 -4.96
C PHE A 25 -9.62 -0.93 -3.45
N LYS A 26 -10.55 -1.37 -2.61
CA LYS A 26 -10.30 -1.56 -1.17
C LYS A 26 -9.18 -2.57 -0.91
N GLU A 27 -9.15 -3.67 -1.64
CA GLU A 27 -8.08 -4.67 -1.53
C GLU A 27 -6.72 -4.11 -1.97
N ALA A 28 -6.69 -3.33 -3.06
CA ALA A 28 -5.48 -2.67 -3.54
C ALA A 28 -4.92 -1.68 -2.51
N GLU A 29 -5.77 -0.86 -1.90
CA GLU A 29 -5.39 0.09 -0.85
C GLU A 29 -4.76 -0.64 0.35
N GLN A 30 -5.41 -1.70 0.84
CA GLN A 30 -4.92 -2.47 1.97
C GLN A 30 -3.57 -3.15 1.67
N ARG A 31 -3.42 -3.74 0.48
CA ARG A 31 -2.16 -4.40 0.07
C ARG A 31 -1.03 -3.40 -0.08
N ALA A 32 -1.28 -2.23 -0.67
CA ALA A 32 -0.28 -1.18 -0.80
C ALA A 32 0.23 -0.71 0.58
N TYR A 33 -0.69 -0.50 1.52
CA TYR A 33 -0.33 -0.14 2.90
C TYR A 33 0.52 -1.22 3.58
N LEU A 34 0.07 -2.49 3.56
CA LEU A 34 0.79 -3.58 4.19
C LEU A 34 2.19 -3.76 3.60
N LEU A 35 2.31 -3.71 2.28
CA LEU A 35 3.59 -3.83 1.60
C LEU A 35 4.54 -2.69 1.98
N GLN A 36 4.05 -1.45 2.05
CA GLN A 36 4.85 -0.31 2.48
C GLN A 36 5.36 -0.47 3.91
N GLN A 37 4.54 -0.98 4.83
CA GLN A 37 4.97 -1.23 6.21
C GLN A 37 6.00 -2.36 6.29
N MET A 38 5.81 -3.45 5.53
CA MET A 38 6.78 -4.55 5.48
C MET A 38 8.15 -4.08 4.97
N ILE A 39 8.16 -3.27 3.89
CA ILE A 39 9.40 -2.69 3.35
C ILE A 39 10.07 -1.79 4.39
N LYS A 40 9.31 -0.91 5.06
CA LYS A 40 9.84 -0.03 6.10
C LYS A 40 10.44 -0.82 7.27
N ALA A 41 9.76 -1.87 7.72
CA ALA A 41 10.23 -2.74 8.80
C ALA A 41 11.54 -3.45 8.42
N GLU A 42 11.65 -3.95 7.19
CA GLU A 42 12.88 -4.61 6.70
C GLU A 42 14.04 -3.61 6.61
N ILE A 43 13.81 -2.41 6.07
CA ILE A 43 14.82 -1.35 6.02
C ILE A 43 15.31 -1.01 7.44
N GLN A 44 14.39 -0.79 8.38
CA GLN A 44 14.75 -0.54 9.78
C GLN A 44 15.56 -1.71 10.38
N GLY A 45 15.19 -2.95 10.06
CA GLY A 45 15.93 -4.14 10.47
C GLY A 45 17.36 -4.17 9.90
N HIS A 46 17.55 -3.76 8.65
CA HIS A 46 18.88 -3.65 8.03
C HIS A 46 19.72 -2.51 8.62
N ILE A 47 19.12 -1.35 8.86
CA ILE A 47 19.78 -0.21 9.52
C ILE A 47 20.24 -0.60 10.93
N GLY A 48 19.34 -1.21 11.73
CA GLY A 48 19.66 -1.65 13.09
C GLY A 48 20.77 -2.72 13.16
N LYS A 49 20.95 -3.51 12.09
CA LYS A 49 22.03 -4.50 11.96
C LYS A 49 23.32 -3.92 11.36
N GLY A 50 23.37 -2.62 11.06
CA GLY A 50 24.51 -1.97 10.40
C GLY A 50 24.74 -2.47 8.97
N LYS A 51 23.74 -3.10 8.33
CA LYS A 51 23.84 -3.59 6.95
C LYS A 51 23.51 -2.53 5.92
N TRP A 52 22.85 -1.46 6.33
CA TRP A 52 22.38 -0.38 5.48
C TRP A 52 22.57 0.94 6.22
N GLY A 53 23.46 1.78 5.70
CA GLY A 53 23.95 2.99 6.35
C GLY A 53 25.38 3.26 5.91
#